data_AF-A0A847D1S3-F1
#
_entry.id   AF-A0A847D1S3-F1
#
_cell.length_a   1.000
_cell.length_b   1.000
_cell.length_c   1.000
_cell.angle_alpha   90.00
_cell.angle_beta   90.00
_cell.angle_gamma   90.00
#
_symmetry.space_group_name_H-M   'P 1'
#
loop_
_entity.id
_entity.type
_entity.pdbx_description
1 polymer ?
#
loop_
_entity_poly.entity_id
_entity_poly.type
_entity_poly.pdbx_seq_one_letter_code
_entity_poly.pdbx_strand_id
1 'polypeptide(L)'
;MKNVDIPLWDKGDSTDNFAKGGGKSALKFDQMVKQDQEIVDIFELVLGRKPTTRESAYYRISRLEREEIIEKLIQSPEHRELVIMASKYPALNKDNKKLESTVLKLKSNIEDSEKEYEELKKLLQEKNLLINQLRDLKDQPYLTNKKLIEESNNYYSKFQERERYNNKSISYSDKSLWDKILELFFNK
;
A
#
# COMPACT_ATOMS: atom_id res chain seq x y z
N MET A 1 84.69 25.90 23.68
CA MET A 1 83.53 25.18 23.10
C MET A 1 84.12 24.03 22.28
N LYS A 2 83.70 22.78 22.56
CA LYS A 2 84.31 21.58 21.97
C LYS A 2 84.07 21.55 20.45
N ASN A 3 85.14 21.48 19.66
CA ASN A 3 85.07 21.12 18.25
C ASN A 3 84.65 19.64 18.18
N VAL A 4 83.47 19.38 17.64
CA VAL A 4 82.98 18.03 17.37
C VAL A 4 83.31 17.73 15.93
N ASP A 5 84.29 16.85 15.70
CA ASP A 5 84.59 16.31 14.38
C ASP A 5 83.43 15.42 13.93
N ILE A 6 82.63 15.95 13.01
CA ILE A 6 81.52 15.22 12.40
C ILE A 6 82.10 14.24 11.37
N PRO A 7 81.77 12.94 11.44
CA PRO A 7 82.31 11.92 10.55
C PRO A 7 82.03 12.20 9.06
N LEU A 8 82.98 11.82 8.21
CA LEU A 8 83.01 12.13 6.77
C LEU A 8 81.80 11.61 5.96
N TRP A 9 81.03 10.66 6.49
CA TRP A 9 79.89 10.03 5.83
C TRP A 9 78.57 10.82 5.98
N ASP A 10 78.52 11.84 6.84
CA ASP A 10 77.34 12.70 7.07
C ASP A 10 77.42 14.02 6.26
N LYS A 11 78.48 14.21 5.47
CA LYS A 11 78.56 15.30 4.50
C LYS A 11 77.92 14.80 3.21
N GLY A 12 76.60 15.03 3.09
CA GLY A 12 75.78 14.61 1.95
C GLY A 12 76.51 14.76 0.61
N ASP A 13 76.72 13.63 -0.05
CA ASP A 13 77.28 13.53 -1.38
C ASP A 13 76.32 14.24 -2.36
N SER A 14 76.74 15.39 -2.88
CA SER A 14 75.98 16.21 -3.83
C SER A 14 76.21 15.76 -5.29
N THR A 15 76.61 14.51 -5.52
CA THR A 15 76.80 13.95 -6.87
C THR A 15 75.55 13.35 -7.51
N ASP A 16 74.41 13.37 -6.80
CA ASP A 16 73.10 12.96 -7.33
C ASP A 16 72.50 14.04 -8.26
N ASN A 17 73.11 14.18 -9.43
CA ASN A 17 72.58 15.00 -10.53
C ASN A 17 71.52 14.20 -11.30
N PHE A 18 70.30 14.10 -10.76
CA PHE A 18 69.15 13.44 -11.40
C PHE A 18 68.70 14.07 -12.74
N ALA A 19 69.32 15.16 -13.18
CA ALA A 19 68.94 15.90 -14.38
C ALA A 19 69.41 15.25 -15.71
N LYS A 20 70.29 14.22 -15.66
CA LYS A 20 70.91 13.64 -16.87
C LYS A 20 70.38 12.26 -17.22
N GLY A 21 69.06 12.09 -17.19
CA GLY A 21 68.38 10.82 -17.48
C GLY A 21 67.05 10.96 -18.24
N GLY A 22 66.81 12.08 -18.93
CA GLY A 22 65.57 12.32 -19.70
C GLY A 22 65.56 11.66 -21.08
N GLY A 23 65.74 10.34 -21.17
CA GLY A 23 65.75 9.63 -22.45
C GLY A 23 64.34 9.41 -23.02
N LYS A 24 63.96 10.17 -24.07
CA LYS A 24 62.98 9.85 -25.14
C LYS A 24 61.76 8.96 -24.80
N SER A 25 61.11 9.13 -23.65
CA SER A 25 59.94 8.32 -23.23
C SER A 25 58.59 8.92 -23.65
N ALA A 26 58.51 10.23 -23.89
CA ALA A 26 57.26 10.93 -24.21
C ALA A 26 56.58 10.44 -25.50
N LEU A 27 57.34 10.10 -26.55
CA LEU A 27 56.78 9.63 -27.83
C LEU A 27 56.15 8.23 -27.72
N LYS A 28 56.64 7.38 -26.80
CA LYS A 28 56.06 6.06 -26.56
C LYS A 28 54.76 6.16 -25.76
N PHE A 29 54.65 7.15 -24.88
CA PHE A 29 53.44 7.37 -24.09
C PHE A 29 52.26 7.84 -24.96
N ASP A 30 52.48 8.76 -25.91
CA ASP A 30 51.41 9.23 -26.82
C ASP A 30 50.87 8.10 -27.73
N GLN A 31 51.74 7.20 -28.20
CA GLN A 31 51.32 6.02 -28.95
C GLN A 31 50.52 5.03 -28.09
N MET A 32 50.89 4.86 -26.81
CA MET A 32 50.15 4.01 -25.88
C MET A 32 48.75 4.56 -25.59
N VAL A 33 48.61 5.88 -25.44
CA VAL A 33 47.29 6.51 -25.21
C VAL A 33 46.37 6.32 -26.41
N LYS A 34 46.88 6.42 -27.64
CA LYS A 34 46.08 6.19 -28.87
C LYS A 34 45.62 4.74 -28.97
N GLN A 35 46.50 3.79 -28.69
CA GLN A 35 46.13 2.37 -28.66
C GLN A 35 45.10 2.06 -27.57
N ASP A 36 45.24 2.66 -26.39
CA ASP A 36 44.26 2.50 -25.32
C ASP A 36 42.88 3.06 -25.73
N GLN A 37 42.85 4.19 -26.45
CA GLN A 37 41.60 4.75 -26.99
C GLN A 37 40.97 3.82 -28.04
N GLU A 38 41.76 3.31 -28.98
CA GLU A 38 41.26 2.36 -29.99
C GLU A 38 40.66 1.10 -29.34
N ILE A 39 41.29 0.57 -28.29
CA ILE A 39 40.77 -0.59 -27.55
C ILE A 39 39.45 -0.24 -26.85
N VAL A 40 39.34 0.96 -26.25
CA VAL A 40 38.10 1.42 -25.62
C VAL A 40 36.97 1.51 -26.65
N ASP A 41 37.23 2.10 -27.82
CA ASP A 41 36.24 2.26 -28.88
C ASP A 41 35.75 0.90 -29.42
N ILE A 42 36.66 -0.08 -29.55
CA ILE A 42 36.32 -1.44 -29.98
C ILE A 42 35.41 -2.13 -28.95
N PHE A 43 35.75 -2.03 -27.66
CA PHE A 43 34.96 -2.63 -26.58
C PHE A 43 33.57 -1.99 -26.46
N GLU A 44 33.48 -0.68 -26.63
CA GLU A 44 32.22 0.04 -26.63
C GLU A 44 31.35 -0.38 -27.82
N LEU A 45 31.94 -0.55 -29.00
CA LEU A 45 31.22 -0.97 -30.20
C LEU A 45 30.70 -2.42 -30.10
N VAL A 46 31.50 -3.35 -29.59
CA VAL A 46 31.17 -4.79 -29.61
C VAL A 46 30.38 -5.22 -28.37
N LEU A 47 30.73 -4.71 -27.19
CA LEU A 47 30.15 -5.13 -25.91
C LEU A 47 29.33 -4.02 -25.23
N GLY A 48 29.36 -2.78 -25.70
CA GLY A 48 28.64 -1.66 -25.08
C GLY A 48 29.19 -1.26 -23.71
N ARG A 49 30.41 -1.69 -23.36
CA ARG A 49 31.08 -1.40 -22.08
C ARG A 49 32.52 -0.96 -22.30
N LYS A 50 33.08 -0.27 -21.30
CA LYS A 50 34.53 0.01 -21.29
C LYS A 50 35.33 -1.25 -20.94
N PRO A 51 36.54 -1.41 -21.49
CA PRO A 51 37.43 -2.51 -21.14
C PRO A 51 37.89 -2.38 -19.69
N THR A 52 38.07 -3.51 -19.02
CA THR A 52 38.67 -3.57 -17.68
C THR A 52 40.16 -3.21 -17.78
N THR A 53 40.77 -2.72 -16.70
CA THR A 53 42.22 -2.44 -16.63
C THR A 53 43.08 -3.64 -17.05
N ARG A 54 42.62 -4.86 -16.76
CA ARG A 54 43.30 -6.11 -17.17
C ARG A 54 43.17 -6.37 -18.68
N GLU A 55 41.99 -6.13 -19.25
CA GLU A 55 41.68 -6.39 -20.66
C GLU A 55 42.40 -5.37 -21.55
N SER A 56 42.31 -4.08 -21.21
CA SER A 56 43.05 -3.01 -21.90
C SER A 56 44.55 -3.28 -21.90
N ALA A 57 45.13 -3.64 -20.75
CA ALA A 57 46.55 -3.99 -20.68
C ALA A 57 46.91 -5.23 -21.50
N TYR A 58 46.05 -6.26 -21.51
CA TYR A 58 46.27 -7.48 -22.30
C TYR A 58 46.34 -7.18 -23.80
N TYR A 59 45.35 -6.48 -24.33
CA TYR A 59 45.29 -6.14 -25.76
C TYR A 59 46.42 -5.18 -26.15
N ARG A 60 46.74 -4.19 -25.30
CA ARG A 60 47.88 -3.28 -25.49
C ARG A 60 49.22 -4.01 -25.56
N ILE A 61 49.47 -4.99 -24.68
CA ILE A 61 50.73 -5.74 -24.66
C ILE A 61 50.82 -6.71 -25.84
N SER A 62 49.70 -7.34 -26.19
CA SER A 62 49.65 -8.33 -27.28
C SER A 62 49.84 -7.76 -28.68
N ARG A 63 49.71 -6.43 -28.87
CA ARG A 63 49.84 -5.75 -30.17
C ARG A 63 49.01 -6.39 -31.29
N LEU A 64 47.82 -6.87 -30.94
CA LEU A 64 46.87 -7.44 -31.89
C LEU A 64 46.31 -6.35 -32.79
N GLU A 65 46.00 -6.70 -34.04
CA GLU A 65 45.32 -5.79 -34.95
C GLU A 65 43.85 -5.59 -34.53
N ARG A 66 43.27 -4.45 -34.89
CA ARG A 66 41.89 -4.08 -34.54
C ARG A 66 40.89 -5.18 -34.90
N GLU A 67 41.05 -5.79 -36.07
CA GLU A 67 40.15 -6.83 -36.58
C GLU A 67 40.21 -8.09 -35.72
N GLU A 68 41.42 -8.52 -35.33
CA GLU A 68 41.61 -9.69 -34.46
C GLU A 68 41.02 -9.48 -33.05
N ILE A 69 41.09 -8.26 -32.53
CA ILE A 69 40.46 -7.91 -31.25
C ILE A 69 38.94 -8.05 -31.37
N ILE A 70 38.35 -7.54 -32.46
CA ILE A 70 36.91 -7.64 -32.71
C ILE A 70 36.48 -9.11 -32.81
N GLU A 71 37.18 -9.94 -33.58
CA GLU A 71 36.84 -11.35 -33.73
C GLU A 71 36.88 -12.10 -32.39
N LYS A 72 37.91 -11.85 -31.57
CA LYS A 72 38.01 -12.44 -30.23
C LYS A 72 36.85 -12.02 -29.32
N LEU A 73 36.45 -10.74 -29.39
CA LEU A 73 35.34 -10.24 -28.59
C LEU A 73 33.99 -10.77 -29.06
N ILE A 74 33.79 -11.01 -30.37
CA ILE A 74 32.58 -11.64 -30.90
C ILE A 74 32.50 -13.11 -30.49
N GLN A 75 33.64 -13.81 -30.50
CA GLN A 75 33.70 -15.22 -30.10
C GLN A 75 33.55 -15.44 -28.59
N SER A 76 33.81 -14.38 -27.79
CA SER A 76 33.67 -14.37 -26.33
C SER A 76 32.29 -14.83 -25.87
N PRO A 77 32.21 -15.57 -24.74
CA PRO A 77 30.93 -15.93 -24.14
C PRO A 77 30.09 -14.70 -23.77
N GLU A 78 30.73 -13.58 -23.37
CA GLU A 78 30.03 -12.36 -22.98
C GLU A 78 29.18 -11.79 -24.13
N HIS A 79 29.74 -11.74 -25.35
CA HIS A 79 29.00 -11.24 -26.50
C HIS A 79 27.81 -12.17 -26.84
N ARG A 80 27.99 -13.49 -26.73
CA ARG A 80 26.88 -14.45 -26.94
C ARG A 80 25.76 -14.24 -25.92
N GLU A 81 26.11 -14.04 -24.65
CA GLU A 81 25.14 -13.75 -23.60
C GLU A 81 24.38 -12.44 -23.87
N LEU A 82 25.08 -11.39 -24.30
CA LEU A 82 24.46 -10.11 -24.68
C LEU A 82 23.47 -10.29 -25.83
N VAL A 83 23.80 -11.07 -26.86
CA VAL A 83 22.89 -11.36 -27.97
C VAL A 83 21.64 -12.12 -27.49
N ILE A 84 21.83 -13.13 -26.63
CA ILE A 84 20.72 -13.87 -26.02
C ILE A 84 19.82 -12.92 -25.21
N MET A 85 20.41 -12.04 -24.39
CA MET A 85 19.65 -11.06 -23.60
C MET A 85 18.93 -10.04 -24.49
N ALA A 86 19.60 -9.54 -25.53
CA ALA A 86 19.02 -8.61 -26.50
C ALA A 86 17.82 -9.23 -27.23
N SER A 87 17.89 -10.51 -27.59
CA SER A 87 16.74 -11.22 -28.19
C SER A 87 15.53 -11.34 -27.26
N LYS A 88 15.77 -11.43 -25.94
CA LYS A 88 14.72 -11.53 -24.92
C LYS A 88 14.11 -10.16 -24.55
N TYR A 89 14.87 -9.09 -24.71
CA TYR A 89 14.45 -7.72 -24.38
C TYR A 89 13.09 -7.30 -24.98
N PRO A 90 12.78 -7.50 -26.28
CA PRO A 90 11.49 -7.08 -26.83
C PRO A 90 10.30 -7.83 -26.21
N ALA A 91 10.47 -9.11 -25.85
CA ALA A 91 9.43 -9.86 -25.13
C ALA A 91 9.24 -9.29 -23.72
N LEU A 92 10.34 -9.07 -23.00
CA LEU A 92 10.31 -8.52 -21.64
C LEU A 92 9.69 -7.10 -21.61
N ASN A 93 9.99 -6.26 -22.59
CA ASN A 93 9.43 -4.93 -22.72
C ASN A 93 7.91 -4.97 -22.99
N LYS A 94 7.45 -5.90 -23.84
CA LYS A 94 6.00 -6.11 -24.06
C LYS A 94 5.31 -6.53 -22.78
N ASP A 95 5.91 -7.41 -21.99
CA ASP A 95 5.32 -7.90 -20.75
C ASP A 95 5.33 -6.83 -19.65
N ASN A 96 6.38 -6.02 -19.55
CA ASN A 96 6.38 -4.83 -18.67
C ASN A 96 5.24 -3.88 -19.00
N LYS A 97 5.01 -3.55 -20.27
CA LYS A 97 3.88 -2.69 -20.67
C LYS A 97 2.52 -3.29 -20.32
N LYS A 98 2.36 -4.62 -20.46
CA LYS A 98 1.14 -5.31 -20.02
C LYS A 98 0.97 -5.20 -18.50
N LEU A 99 2.02 -5.45 -17.73
CA LEU A 99 2.00 -5.35 -16.27
C LEU A 99 1.69 -3.92 -15.81
N GLU A 100 2.25 -2.90 -16.45
CA GLU A 100 1.89 -1.50 -16.17
C GLU A 100 0.40 -1.25 -16.42
N SER A 101 -0.14 -1.78 -17.51
CA SER A 101 -1.57 -1.65 -17.80
C SER A 101 -2.46 -2.38 -16.79
N THR A 102 -2.04 -3.55 -16.27
CA THR A 102 -2.80 -4.26 -15.23
C THR A 102 -2.73 -3.56 -13.90
N VAL A 103 -1.56 -3.03 -13.52
CA VAL A 103 -1.39 -2.21 -12.31
C VAL A 103 -2.31 -0.99 -12.38
N LEU A 104 -2.38 -0.30 -13.52
CA LEU A 104 -3.26 0.85 -13.68
C LEU A 104 -4.74 0.48 -13.51
N LYS A 105 -5.18 -0.64 -14.11
CA LYS A 105 -6.54 -1.16 -13.95
C LYS A 105 -6.86 -1.52 -12.50
N LEU A 106 -5.92 -2.17 -11.80
CA LEU A 106 -6.10 -2.53 -10.40
C LEU A 106 -6.20 -1.30 -9.50
N LYS A 107 -5.37 -0.27 -9.74
CA LYS A 107 -5.46 1.00 -9.01
C LYS A 107 -6.81 1.67 -9.20
N SER A 108 -7.28 1.78 -10.45
CA SER A 108 -8.62 2.32 -10.73
C SER A 108 -9.70 1.52 -10.02
N ASN A 109 -9.64 0.19 -10.05
CA ASN A 109 -10.63 -0.66 -9.39
C ASN A 109 -10.64 -0.48 -7.87
N ILE A 110 -9.47 -0.29 -7.24
CA ILE A 110 -9.36 0.01 -5.81
C ILE A 110 -9.99 1.36 -5.51
N GLU A 111 -9.67 2.40 -6.28
CA GLU A 111 -10.25 3.74 -6.10
C GLU A 111 -11.79 3.74 -6.26
N ASP A 112 -12.29 2.99 -7.23
CA ASP A 112 -13.73 2.84 -7.44
C ASP A 112 -14.38 2.07 -6.28
N SER A 113 -13.76 0.98 -5.82
CA SER A 113 -14.24 0.20 -4.67
C SER A 113 -14.25 1.04 -3.39
N GLU A 114 -13.22 1.86 -3.15
CA GLU A 114 -13.17 2.76 -1.99
C GLU A 114 -14.34 3.75 -2.00
N LYS A 115 -14.67 4.35 -3.16
CA LYS A 115 -15.84 5.23 -3.31
C LYS A 115 -17.15 4.47 -3.06
N GLU A 116 -17.29 3.28 -3.61
CA GLU A 116 -18.47 2.43 -3.37
C GLU A 116 -18.64 2.13 -1.87
N TYR A 117 -17.55 1.81 -1.16
CA TYR A 117 -17.58 1.60 0.29
C TYR A 117 -17.98 2.86 1.06
N GLU A 118 -17.51 4.03 0.65
CA GLU A 118 -17.92 5.30 1.26
C GLU A 118 -19.40 5.59 1.06
N GLU A 119 -19.92 5.37 -0.14
CA GLU A 119 -21.35 5.54 -0.45
C GLU A 119 -22.22 4.55 0.33
N LEU A 120 -21.82 3.27 0.40
CA LEU A 120 -22.49 2.26 1.22
C LEU A 120 -22.49 2.63 2.70
N LYS A 121 -21.38 3.17 3.21
CA LYS A 121 -21.29 3.66 4.59
C LYS A 121 -22.25 4.81 4.85
N LYS A 122 -22.35 5.78 3.93
CA LYS A 122 -23.31 6.89 4.02
C LYS A 122 -24.75 6.36 4.04
N LEU A 123 -25.09 5.46 3.12
CA LEU A 123 -26.42 4.85 3.05
C LEU A 123 -26.77 4.10 4.35
N LEU A 124 -25.81 3.39 4.94
CA LEU A 124 -26.00 2.70 6.22
C LEU A 124 -26.27 3.70 7.36
N GLN A 125 -25.55 4.82 7.39
CA GLN A 125 -25.75 5.88 8.38
C GLN A 125 -27.14 6.51 8.24
N GLU A 126 -27.56 6.85 7.02
CA GLU A 126 -28.89 7.39 6.74
C GLU A 126 -30.00 6.41 7.14
N LYS A 127 -29.86 5.12 6.81
CA LYS A 127 -30.78 4.07 7.25
C LYS A 127 -30.90 4.01 8.77
N ASN A 128 -29.78 4.05 9.48
CA ASN A 128 -29.77 4.01 10.94
C ASN A 128 -30.41 5.26 11.56
N LEU A 129 -30.17 6.44 10.97
CA LEU A 129 -30.80 7.69 11.39
C LEU A 129 -32.32 7.61 11.21
N LEU A 130 -32.79 7.14 10.06
CA LEU A 130 -34.22 6.96 9.78
C LEU A 130 -34.87 5.94 10.72
N ILE A 131 -34.19 4.84 11.05
CA ILE A 131 -34.68 3.88 12.06
C ILE A 131 -34.86 4.55 13.42
N ASN A 132 -33.91 5.38 13.85
CA ASN A 132 -34.03 6.10 15.12
C ASN A 132 -35.21 7.08 15.08
N GLN A 133 -35.35 7.86 14.02
CA GLN A 133 -36.51 8.75 13.83
C GLN A 133 -37.84 7.99 13.88
N LEU A 134 -37.93 6.83 13.22
CA LEU A 134 -39.14 6.01 13.26
C LEU A 134 -39.42 5.42 14.66
N ARG A 135 -38.39 5.09 15.43
CA ARG A 135 -38.55 4.64 16.83
C ARG A 135 -39.06 5.77 17.71
N ASP A 136 -38.48 6.97 17.58
CA ASP A 136 -38.92 8.16 18.31
C ASP A 136 -40.38 8.52 17.97
N LEU A 137 -40.78 8.36 16.69
CA LEU A 137 -42.16 8.55 16.25
C LEU A 137 -43.11 7.45 16.75
N LYS A 138 -42.64 6.21 16.86
CA LYS A 138 -43.44 5.07 17.36
C LYS A 138 -43.78 5.24 18.84
N ASP A 139 -42.86 5.79 19.62
CA ASP A 139 -43.09 6.10 21.04
C ASP A 139 -43.95 7.36 21.25
N GLN A 140 -44.30 8.10 20.18
CA GLN A 140 -45.40 9.05 20.24
C GLN A 140 -46.73 8.32 20.07
N PRO A 141 -47.59 8.28 21.10
CA PRO A 141 -48.94 7.78 20.92
C PRO A 141 -49.64 8.65 19.87
N TYR A 142 -50.26 8.04 18.87
CA TYR A 142 -51.12 8.68 17.86
C TYR A 142 -52.27 9.54 18.45
N LEU A 143 -52.37 9.63 19.78
CA LEU A 143 -53.27 10.46 20.55
C LEU A 143 -52.46 11.62 21.16
N THR A 144 -52.04 12.57 20.33
CA THR A 144 -51.41 13.82 20.79
C THR A 144 -52.39 14.72 21.57
N ASN A 145 -53.70 14.43 21.53
CA ASN A 145 -54.70 15.11 22.34
C ASN A 145 -54.84 14.45 23.71
N LYS A 146 -54.10 14.97 24.70
CA LYS A 146 -54.25 14.60 26.13
C LYS A 146 -55.71 14.69 26.60
N LYS A 147 -56.49 15.64 26.07
CA LYS A 147 -57.93 15.77 26.34
C LYS A 147 -58.74 14.52 25.96
N LEU A 148 -58.47 13.91 24.80
CA LEU A 148 -59.19 12.71 24.36
C LEU A 148 -58.84 11.48 25.22
N ILE A 149 -57.61 11.41 25.75
CA ILE A 149 -57.18 10.35 26.66
C ILE A 149 -57.82 10.53 28.04
N GLU A 150 -57.89 11.76 28.54
CA GLU A 150 -58.56 12.07 29.82
C GLU A 150 -60.08 11.85 29.72
N GLU A 151 -60.71 12.22 28.61
CA GLU A 151 -62.13 11.99 28.36
C GLU A 151 -62.46 10.49 28.26
N SER A 152 -61.65 9.68 27.57
CA SER A 152 -61.90 8.23 27.45
C SER A 152 -61.73 7.50 28.79
N ASN A 153 -60.71 7.86 29.57
CA ASN A 153 -60.46 7.28 30.90
C ASN A 153 -61.55 7.66 31.92
N ASN A 154 -62.06 8.90 31.85
CA ASN A 154 -63.18 9.34 32.67
C ASN A 154 -64.51 8.67 32.28
N TYR A 155 -64.69 8.31 31.01
CA TYR A 155 -65.88 7.60 30.54
C TYR A 155 -65.88 6.12 30.98
N TYR A 156 -64.73 5.45 30.88
CA TYR A 156 -64.58 4.05 31.30
C TYR A 156 -64.70 3.86 32.81
N SER A 157 -64.15 4.78 33.61
CA SER A 157 -64.27 4.73 35.08
C SER A 157 -65.71 4.92 35.56
N LYS A 158 -66.46 5.88 34.99
CA LYS A 158 -67.89 6.08 35.31
C LYS A 158 -68.77 4.90 34.88
N PHE A 159 -68.41 4.21 33.79
CA PHE A 159 -69.12 3.00 33.37
C PHE A 159 -68.91 1.85 34.35
N GLN A 160 -67.67 1.63 34.81
CA GLN A 160 -67.37 0.61 35.83
C GLN A 160 -68.00 0.90 37.19
N GLU A 161 -68.07 2.18 37.60
CA GLU A 161 -68.79 2.56 38.82
C GLU A 161 -70.30 2.28 38.70
N ARG A 162 -70.93 2.59 37.57
CA ARG A 162 -72.35 2.25 37.33
C ARG A 162 -72.62 0.75 37.37
N GLU A 163 -71.76 -0.06 36.75
CA GLU A 163 -71.84 -1.53 36.79
C GLU A 163 -71.72 -2.07 38.22
N ARG A 164 -70.82 -1.50 39.04
CA ARG A 164 -70.66 -1.90 40.44
C ARG A 164 -71.86 -1.50 41.31
N TYR A 165 -72.47 -0.34 41.07
CA TYR A 165 -73.68 0.07 41.77
C TYR A 165 -74.91 -0.77 41.37
N ASN A 166 -75.10 -1.07 40.08
CA ASN A 166 -76.19 -1.92 39.60
C ASN A 166 -76.09 -3.36 40.14
N ASN A 167 -74.88 -3.95 40.14
CA ASN A 167 -74.68 -5.30 40.67
C ASN A 167 -74.88 -5.39 42.19
N LYS A 168 -74.65 -4.29 42.93
CA LYS A 168 -74.89 -4.25 44.38
C LYS A 168 -76.37 -4.09 44.75
N SER A 169 -77.16 -3.42 43.90
CA SER A 169 -78.62 -3.32 44.09
C SER A 169 -79.39 -4.59 43.72
N ILE A 170 -78.89 -5.40 42.79
CA ILE A 170 -79.51 -6.68 42.37
C ILE A 170 -79.34 -7.79 43.41
N SER A 171 -78.30 -7.74 44.26
CA SER A 171 -78.03 -8.79 45.25
C SER A 171 -79.01 -8.82 46.44
N TYR A 172 -79.83 -7.79 46.67
CA TYR A 172 -80.74 -7.74 47.84
C TYR A 172 -82.23 -7.97 47.49
N SER A 173 -82.62 -7.92 46.21
CA SER A 173 -84.03 -8.09 45.80
C SER A 173 -84.39 -9.51 45.32
N ASP A 174 -83.41 -10.32 44.92
CA ASP A 174 -83.67 -11.60 44.21
C ASP A 174 -83.54 -12.84 45.10
N LYS A 175 -84.03 -12.79 46.35
CA LYS A 175 -84.48 -14.03 47.00
C LYS A 175 -85.86 -14.35 46.44
N SER A 176 -85.96 -15.41 45.63
CA SER A 176 -87.22 -15.89 45.08
C SER A 176 -88.20 -16.15 46.23
N LEU A 177 -89.50 -15.92 46.03
CA LEU A 177 -90.53 -16.20 47.03
C LEU A 177 -90.45 -17.66 47.54
N TRP A 178 -90.01 -18.57 46.67
CA TRP A 178 -89.74 -19.96 47.02
C TRP A 178 -88.57 -20.13 47.99
N ASP A 179 -87.50 -19.35 47.87
CA ASP A 179 -86.37 -19.41 48.80
C ASP A 179 -86.79 -18.96 50.20
N LYS A 180 -87.67 -17.95 50.29
CA LYS A 180 -88.23 -17.50 51.57
C LYS A 180 -89.17 -18.53 52.20
N ILE A 181 -89.95 -19.24 51.39
CA ILE A 181 -90.84 -20.32 51.86
C ILE A 181 -90.02 -21.52 52.34
N LEU A 182 -88.94 -21.87 51.64
CA LEU A 182 -88.04 -22.96 52.03
C LEU A 182 -87.28 -22.63 53.32
N GLU A 183 -86.83 -21.38 53.51
CA GLU A 183 -86.22 -20.92 54.77
C GLU A 183 -87.19 -21.04 55.97
N LEU A 184 -88.48 -20.80 55.77
CA LEU A 184 -89.50 -20.87 56.83
C LEU A 184 -89.86 -22.30 57.28
N PHE A 185 -89.82 -23.26 56.37
CA PHE A 185 -90.24 -24.65 56.65
C PHE A 185 -89.08 -25.59 57.01
N PHE A 186 -87.87 -25.31 56.54
CA PHE A 186 -86.75 -26.26 56.64
C PHE A 186 -85.54 -25.76 57.45
N ASN A 187 -85.50 -24.49 57.88
CA ASN A 187 -84.55 -24.06 58.90
C ASN A 187 -85.19 -24.10 60.29
N LYS A 188 -84.88 -25.16 61.05
CA LYS A 188 -84.85 -25.14 62.51
C LYS A 188 -83.41 -25.06 62.98
#